data_AF-A0A2V7WY11-F1
#
_entry.id   AF-A0A2V7WY11-F1
#
_cell.length_a   1.000
_cell.length_b   1.000
_cell.length_c   1.000
_cell.angle_alpha   90.00
_cell.angle_beta   90.00
_cell.angle_gamma   90.00
#
_symmetry.space_group_name_H-M   'P 1'
#
loop_
_entity.id
_entity.type
_entity.pdbx_description
1 polymer ?
#
loop_
_entity_poly.entity_id
_entity_poly.type
_entity_poly.pdbx_seq_one_letter_code
_entity_poly.pdbx_strand_id
1 'polypeptide(L)' 'LSEHGNMSSVTVLFVLDEMIRAGGLRCGEKGILGAFGPGFGAEFALLEFC' A
#
# COMPACT_ATOMS: atom_id res chain seq x y z
N LEU A 1 5.29 -5.82 -7.89
CA LEU A 1 6.56 -6.35 -7.33
C LEU A 1 7.39 -7.13 -8.35
N SER A 2 6.80 -7.70 -9.41
CA SER A 2 7.55 -8.38 -10.48
C SER A 2 8.67 -7.51 -11.08
N GLU A 3 8.46 -6.20 -11.17
CA GLU A 3 9.42 -5.26 -11.76
C GLU A 3 10.49 -4.75 -10.77
N HIS A 4 10.10 -4.46 -9.52
CA HIS A 4 10.96 -3.75 -8.56
C HIS A 4 11.36 -4.58 -7.31
N GLY A 5 10.82 -5.79 -7.16
CA GLY A 5 11.05 -6.64 -5.99
C GLY A 5 10.56 -6.03 -4.67
N ASN A 6 11.07 -6.57 -3.56
CA ASN A 6 10.85 -5.99 -2.23
C ASN A 6 11.87 -4.87 -2.00
N MET A 7 11.40 -3.63 -1.92
CA MET A 7 12.22 -2.44 -1.68
C MET A 7 12.29 -2.08 -0.17
N SER A 8 11.96 -3.02 0.72
CA SER A 8 11.78 -2.78 2.15
C SER A 8 10.59 -1.84 2.42
N SER A 9 10.68 -0.98 3.43
CA SER A 9 9.60 -0.11 3.92
C SER A 9 8.96 0.78 2.86
N VAL A 10 9.69 1.21 1.84
CA VAL A 10 9.14 2.07 0.77
C VAL A 10 8.19 1.32 -0.18
N THR A 11 8.23 -0.01 -0.21
CA THR A 11 7.38 -0.85 -1.08
C THR A 11 5.90 -0.52 -0.92
N VAL A 12 5.46 -0.29 0.33
CA VAL A 12 4.05 -0.06 0.64
C VAL A 12 3.56 1.28 0.08
N LEU A 13 4.41 2.31 0.11
CA LEU A 13 4.11 3.63 -0.44
C LEU A 13 4.17 3.62 -1.97
N PHE A 14 5.14 2.90 -2.53
CA PHE A 14 5.27 2.74 -3.97
C PHE A 14 4.04 2.06 -4.58
N VAL A 15 3.58 0.96 -3.98
CA VAL A 15 2.37 0.25 -4.45
C VAL A 15 1.13 1.12 -4.29
N LEU A 16 1.02 1.89 -3.20
CA LEU A 16 -0.09 2.82 -3.01
C LEU A 16 -0.12 3.92 -4.09
N ASP A 17 1.03 4.51 -4.42
CA ASP A 17 1.14 5.52 -5.50
C ASP A 17 0.74 4.93 -6.85
N GLU A 18 1.21 3.72 -7.18
CA GLU A 18 0.82 3.01 -8.40
C GLU A 18 -0.70 2.75 -8.45
N MET A 19 -1.31 2.34 -7.34
CA MET A 19 -2.77 2.14 -7.27
C MET A 19 -3.54 3.44 -7.49
N ILE A 20 -3.09 4.55 -6.92
CA ILE A 20 -3.71 5.87 -7.11
C ILE A 20 -3.58 6.30 -8.58
N ARG A 21 -2.40 6.12 -9.18
CA ARG A 21 -2.11 6.47 -10.58
C ARG A 21 -2.88 5.61 -11.59
N ALA A 22 -3.08 4.33 -11.29
CA ALA A 22 -3.87 3.43 -12.13
C ALA A 22 -5.33 3.88 -12.26
N GLY A 23 -5.82 4.68 -11.30
CA GLY A 23 -7.20 5.18 -11.27
C GLY A 23 -8.21 4.10 -10.89
N GLY A 24 -9.49 4.48 -10.82
CA GLY A 24 -10.60 3.56 -10.49
C GLY A 24 -10.95 3.46 -9.00
N LEU A 25 -10.19 4.12 -8.12
CA LEU A 25 -10.57 4.35 -6.73
C LEU A 25 -11.72 5.37 -6.67
N ARG A 26 -12.77 5.07 -5.91
CA ARG A 26 -13.92 5.96 -5.73
C ARG A 26 -13.74 6.80 -4.47
N CYS A 27 -14.25 8.03 -4.49
CA CYS A 27 -14.34 8.86 -3.30
C CYS A 27 -15.18 8.15 -2.21
N GLY A 28 -14.69 8.16 -0.98
CA GLY A 28 -15.23 7.41 0.16
C GLY A 28 -14.91 5.90 0.15
N GLU A 29 -14.22 5.38 -0.86
CA GLU A 29 -13.80 3.97 -0.88
C GLU A 29 -12.79 3.71 0.23
N LYS A 30 -12.96 2.59 0.95
CA LYS A 30 -12.09 2.20 2.05
C LYS A 30 -11.12 1.12 1.61
N GLY A 31 -9.86 1.26 2.01
CA GLY A 31 -8.81 0.29 1.78
C GLY A 31 -8.03 0.00 3.06
N ILE A 32 -7.31 -1.13 3.09
CA ILE A 32 -6.35 -1.42 4.15
C ILE A 32 -4.97 -1.47 3.52
N LEU A 33 -4.04 -0.68 4.07
CA LEU A 33 -2.64 -0.76 3.76
C LEU A 33 -1.94 -1.59 4.84
N GLY A 34 -1.19 -2.61 4.43
CA GLY A 34 -0.50 -3.52 5.35
C GLY A 34 0.95 -3.73 4.97
N ALA A 35 1.82 -3.84 5.98
CA ALA A 35 3.21 -4.22 5.83
C ALA A 35 3.59 -5.26 6.89
N PHE A 36 4.55 -6.11 6.55
CA PHE A 36 5.12 -7.11 7.46
C PHE A 36 6.64 -6.95 7.47
N GLY A 37 7.21 -6.96 8.68
CA GLY A 37 8.63 -6.68 8.91
C GLY A 37 9.33 -7.69 9.81
N PRO A 38 10.67 -7.59 9.91
CA PRO A 38 11.45 -8.40 10.83
C PRO A 38 11.01 -8.19 12.28
N GLY A 39 11.13 -9.23 13.10
CA GLY A 39 10.55 -9.26 14.45
C GLY A 39 9.09 -9.74 14.50
N PHE A 40 8.58 -10.29 13.38
CA PHE A 40 7.19 -10.74 13.23
C PHE A 40 6.18 -9.61 13.50
N GLY A 41 6.55 -8.41 13.06
CA GLY A 41 5.70 -7.22 13.14
C GLY A 41 4.76 -7.15 11.94
N ALA A 42 3.53 -6.71 12.20
CA ALA A 42 2.57 -6.37 11.17
C ALA A 42 1.97 -5.01 11.51
N GLU A 43 2.07 -4.08 10.57
CA GLU A 43 1.47 -2.76 10.67
C GLU A 43 0.33 -2.63 9.66
N PHE A 44 -0.80 -2.06 10.10
CA PHE A 44 -1.97 -1.84 9.25
C PHE A 44 -2.49 -0.41 9.41
N ALA A 45 -2.92 0.18 8.31
CA ALA A 45 -3.60 1.48 8.27
C ALA A 45 -4.91 1.35 7.49
N LEU A 46 -5.99 1.91 8.05
CA LEU A 46 -7.24 2.11 7.32
C LEU A 46 -7.11 3.37 6.46
N LEU A 47 -7.38 3.23 5.17
CA LEU A 47 -7.42 4.32 4.20
C LEU A 47 -8.86 4.62 3.82
N GLU A 48 -9.15 5.89 3.61
CA GLU A 48 -10.36 6.36 2.94
C GLU A 48 -9.90 7.29 1.80
N PHE A 49 -10.26 6.93 0.56
CA PHE A 49 -9.85 7.69 -0.62
C PHE A 49 -10.82 8.85 -0.85
N CYS A 50 -10.32 10.04 -1.14
CA CYS A 50 -11.13 11.22 -1.43
C CYS A 50 -10.86 11.78 -2.82
#